data_AF-A0A9D8MZF0-F1
#
_entry.id   AF-A0A9D8MZF0-F1
#
_cell.length_a   1.000
_cell.length_b   1.000
_cell.length_c   1.000
_cell.angle_alpha   90.00
_cell.angle_beta   90.00
_cell.angle_gamma   90.00
#
_symmetry.space_group_name_H-M   'P 1'
#
loop_
_entity.id
_entity.type
_entity.pdbx_description
1 polymer ?
#
loop_
_entity_poly.entity_id
_entity_poly.type
_entity_poly.pdbx_seq_one_letter_code
_entity_poly.pdbx_strand_id
1 'polypeptide(L)'
;WFRFIKEKYGKEHPRLTEIRNFDTIAAAKVVEANEKLYINREEGFIGTSLKKDEFVSNCSDIDDVIIFYRDGTYKIVRVADKLFIGETERSKKDKKKVEVIHIAVFRKNDERTIYNAVYRDGKTGVSFIKRFNVTAIIRDREYDLTQGTTGSRVLYFTANPNGEAEVIKVALKPNPKLKKVFFDKDFSEVAIKGRGTRGNMLTKIEVSKVTLKSHGSSTLGGRKVWFDSDIKRLNYDGQGKYLGEFDGEDQVLVMLKDGRYYLTNFDVNNHYEDNIFRIEKYNAHKVWTCIYFNSQQSNYLYIKRFQLEATVRMQNFMNEMPAENIMLVTDTVYPRVLVTLGGTDSFREPIELDVEEFALVKGYKAIGKRITTLHIDKVEELEPLRFPEETIPEPPVEEDDSQDEPDSSDNSDNSDDSTPPSPDSSEDKSQQDLADEMNGQLRLDF
;
A
#
# COMPACT_ATOMS: atom_id res chain seq x y z
N TRP A 1 44.19 -8.32 41.31
CA TRP A 1 42.77 -8.40 41.73
C TRP A 1 41.83 -8.39 40.51
N PHE A 2 41.39 -7.24 39.99
CA PHE A 2 40.38 -7.16 38.90
C PHE A 2 40.55 -8.13 37.71
N ARG A 3 41.77 -8.36 37.22
CA ARG A 3 42.04 -9.32 36.11
C ARG A 3 41.56 -10.74 36.43
N PHE A 4 41.83 -11.23 37.64
CA PHE A 4 41.42 -12.56 38.12
C PHE A 4 39.88 -12.71 38.19
N ILE A 5 39.18 -11.64 38.58
CA ILE A 5 37.70 -11.62 38.57
C ILE A 5 37.18 -11.74 37.14
N LYS A 6 37.77 -11.00 36.19
CA LYS A 6 37.41 -11.10 34.77
C LYS A 6 37.70 -12.49 34.18
N GLU A 7 38.82 -13.11 34.53
CA GLU A 7 39.17 -14.46 34.05
C GLU A 7 38.25 -15.54 34.61
N LYS A 8 37.87 -15.43 35.89
CA LYS A 8 37.03 -16.42 36.57
C LYS A 8 35.55 -16.34 36.15
N TYR A 9 34.98 -15.14 36.08
CA TYR A 9 33.53 -14.94 35.87
C TYR A 9 33.17 -14.42 34.47
N GLY A 10 34.13 -13.88 33.71
CA GLY A 10 33.86 -13.29 32.39
C GLY A 10 33.47 -14.28 31.28
N LYS A 11 33.60 -15.59 31.52
CA LYS A 11 33.11 -16.65 30.63
C LYS A 11 31.64 -17.02 30.88
N GLU A 12 31.14 -16.79 32.10
CA GLU A 12 29.74 -17.04 32.50
C GLU A 12 28.82 -15.89 32.08
N HIS A 13 29.40 -14.74 31.73
CA HIS A 13 28.69 -13.54 31.29
C HIS A 13 29.21 -13.03 29.92
N PRO A 14 28.95 -13.76 28.82
CA PRO A 14 29.23 -13.26 27.48
C PRO A 14 28.44 -11.96 27.19
N ARG A 15 28.98 -11.10 26.32
CA ARG A 15 28.26 -9.89 25.90
C ARG A 15 27.07 -10.28 25.03
N LEU A 16 25.87 -9.91 25.48
CA LEU A 16 24.60 -10.13 24.76
C LEU A 16 24.27 -9.05 23.71
N THR A 17 25.03 -7.94 23.69
CA THR A 17 24.85 -6.82 22.75
C THR A 17 25.87 -6.85 21.61
N GLU A 18 25.38 -6.67 20.38
CA GLU A 18 26.23 -6.48 19.20
C GLU A 18 26.73 -5.03 19.11
N ILE A 19 27.94 -4.82 18.60
CA ILE A 19 28.41 -3.49 18.18
C ILE A 19 28.31 -3.44 16.67
N ARG A 20 27.29 -2.75 16.16
CA ARG A 20 27.19 -2.37 14.74
C ARG A 20 27.87 -1.02 14.56
N ASN A 21 28.67 -0.90 13.51
CA ASN A 21 29.12 0.41 13.04
C ASN A 21 27.98 1.01 12.21
N PHE A 22 27.50 2.19 12.59
CA PHE A 22 26.67 2.98 11.69
C PHE A 22 27.55 3.57 10.59
N ASP A 23 27.10 3.48 9.34
CA ASP A 23 27.65 4.31 8.28
C ASP A 23 27.27 5.79 8.52
N THR A 24 27.81 6.70 7.72
CA THR A 24 27.81 8.15 7.98
C THR A 24 26.47 8.82 7.64
N ILE A 25 25.38 8.30 8.21
CA ILE A 25 24.02 8.80 7.99
C ILE A 25 23.90 10.21 8.58
N ALA A 26 23.34 11.15 7.80
CA ALA A 26 23.11 12.51 8.25
C ALA A 26 22.20 12.50 9.51
N ALA A 27 22.71 13.02 10.64
CA ALA A 27 22.07 12.89 11.95
C ALA A 27 20.60 13.38 12.00
N ALA A 28 20.22 14.32 11.13
CA ALA A 28 18.85 14.80 10.97
C ALA A 28 17.86 13.77 10.36
N LYS A 29 18.33 12.60 9.90
CA LYS A 29 17.50 11.47 9.41
C LYS A 29 17.43 10.31 10.42
N VAL A 30 18.23 10.35 11.50
CA VAL A 30 18.32 9.30 12.54
C VAL A 30 17.90 9.82 13.92
N VAL A 31 17.16 10.92 13.98
CA VAL A 31 16.35 11.20 15.18
C VAL A 31 15.15 10.27 15.12
N GLU A 32 15.20 9.23 15.93
CA GLU A 32 14.22 8.15 15.98
C GLU A 32 12.81 8.70 16.22
N ALA A 33 11.83 8.25 15.43
CA ALA A 33 10.43 8.72 15.47
C ALA A 33 9.67 8.14 16.69
N ASN A 34 10.19 8.45 17.88
CA ASN A 34 9.74 7.96 19.18
C ASN A 34 8.52 8.72 19.71
N GLU A 35 8.26 9.92 19.20
CA GLU A 35 7.11 10.72 19.60
C GLU A 35 5.91 10.49 18.68
N LYS A 36 4.72 10.73 19.22
CA LYS A 36 3.45 10.53 18.51
C LYS A 36 2.77 11.88 18.36
N LEU A 37 2.52 12.30 17.13
CA LEU A 37 1.78 13.52 16.84
C LEU A 37 0.30 13.27 17.05
N TYR A 38 -0.33 14.13 17.85
CA TYR A 38 -1.78 14.15 18.06
C TYR A 38 -2.39 15.50 17.68
N ILE A 39 -3.69 15.51 17.38
CA ILE A 39 -4.48 16.71 17.08
C ILE A 39 -5.79 16.74 17.88
N ASN A 40 -6.06 17.88 18.51
CA ASN A 40 -7.40 18.23 18.98
C ASN A 40 -8.03 19.22 17.99
N ARG A 41 -8.96 18.73 17.15
CA ARG A 41 -9.64 19.55 16.12
C ARG A 41 -10.70 20.50 16.69
N GLU A 42 -11.16 20.29 17.93
CA GLU A 42 -12.21 21.10 18.54
C GLU A 42 -11.67 22.37 19.19
N GLU A 43 -10.63 22.23 20.02
CA GLU A 43 -9.85 23.32 20.61
C GLU A 43 -8.88 23.95 19.60
N GLY A 44 -8.41 23.19 18.60
CA GLY A 44 -7.45 23.65 17.60
C GLY A 44 -6.00 23.59 18.07
N PHE A 45 -5.59 22.52 18.75
CA PHE A 45 -4.21 22.27 19.15
C PHE A 45 -3.62 21.03 18.48
N ILE A 46 -2.29 21.02 18.31
CA ILE A 46 -1.50 19.84 17.92
C ILE A 46 -0.32 19.66 18.86
N GLY A 47 0.25 18.45 18.90
CA GLY A 47 1.52 18.20 19.57
C GLY A 47 1.64 16.80 20.13
N THR A 48 2.77 16.53 20.79
CA THR A 48 3.13 15.19 21.27
C THR A 48 2.72 14.92 22.72
N SER A 49 2.35 15.97 23.47
CA SER A 49 1.75 15.86 24.81
C SER A 49 0.24 15.59 24.81
N LEU A 50 -0.44 15.74 23.66
CA LEU A 50 -1.90 15.58 23.48
C LEU A 50 -2.34 14.09 23.40
N LYS A 51 -1.85 13.26 24.32
CA LYS A 51 -1.96 11.78 24.30
C LYS A 51 -3.39 11.21 24.48
N LYS A 52 -4.40 12.06 24.59
CA LYS A 52 -5.83 11.69 24.69
C LYS A 52 -6.62 12.00 23.42
N ASP A 53 -6.02 12.72 22.49
CA ASP A 53 -6.66 13.29 21.31
C ASP A 53 -6.43 12.41 20.07
N GLU A 54 -6.81 12.87 18.88
CA GLU A 54 -6.70 12.10 17.63
C GLU A 54 -5.23 11.86 17.26
N PHE A 55 -4.81 10.59 17.15
CA PHE A 55 -3.46 10.23 16.70
C PHE A 55 -3.31 10.45 15.19
N VAL A 56 -2.23 11.11 14.78
CA VAL A 56 -1.92 11.45 13.38
C VAL A 56 -0.84 10.54 12.81
N SER A 57 0.35 10.53 13.43
CA SER A 57 1.51 9.75 12.95
C SER A 57 2.62 9.70 14.01
N ASN A 58 3.65 8.88 13.77
CA ASN A 58 4.90 8.95 14.53
C ASN A 58 5.78 10.08 13.96
N CYS A 59 6.56 10.75 14.81
CA CYS A 59 7.37 11.92 14.47
C CYS A 59 8.57 12.09 15.39
N SER A 60 9.51 12.94 14.98
CA SER A 60 10.61 13.48 15.80
C SER A 60 10.33 14.93 16.19
N ASP A 61 10.97 15.38 17.28
CA ASP A 61 11.01 16.79 17.69
C ASP A 61 11.59 17.74 16.62
N ILE A 62 12.42 17.27 15.68
CA ILE A 62 12.99 18.09 14.60
C ILE A 62 12.12 18.13 13.34
N ASP A 63 11.07 17.31 13.26
CA ASP A 63 10.19 17.22 12.10
C ASP A 63 9.36 18.51 11.88
N ASP A 64 8.96 18.66 10.62
CA ASP A 64 7.97 19.62 10.18
C ASP A 64 6.61 18.95 10.03
N VAL A 65 5.53 19.70 10.25
CA VAL A 65 4.14 19.25 10.11
C VAL A 65 3.43 20.19 9.16
N ILE A 66 2.84 19.65 8.09
CA ILE A 66 1.99 20.40 7.17
C ILE A 66 0.52 20.31 7.60
N ILE A 67 -0.17 21.45 7.60
CA ILE A 67 -1.56 21.59 8.04
C ILE A 67 -2.34 22.27 6.92
N PHE A 68 -3.44 21.66 6.49
CA PHE A 68 -4.40 22.25 5.56
C PHE A 68 -5.72 22.56 6.25
N TYR A 69 -6.27 23.73 5.92
CA TYR A 69 -7.51 24.24 6.48
C TYR A 69 -8.63 24.30 5.43
N ARG A 70 -9.86 24.15 5.90
CA ARG A 70 -11.07 24.15 5.07
C ARG A 70 -11.30 25.46 4.31
N ASP A 71 -10.74 26.57 4.78
CA ASP A 71 -10.82 27.89 4.14
C ASP A 71 -9.87 28.04 2.93
N GLY A 72 -9.03 27.03 2.66
CA GLY A 72 -8.05 27.01 1.58
C GLY A 72 -6.61 27.35 2.00
N THR A 73 -6.43 27.86 3.22
CA THR A 73 -5.08 28.15 3.74
C THR A 73 -4.35 26.87 4.15
N TYR A 74 -3.02 26.92 4.11
CA TYR A 74 -2.14 25.88 4.65
C TYR A 74 -0.82 26.50 5.14
N LYS A 75 -0.19 25.87 6.12
CA LYS A 75 1.13 26.25 6.65
C LYS A 75 1.92 25.04 7.09
N ILE A 76 3.23 25.23 7.28
CA ILE A 76 4.11 24.26 7.94
C ILE A 76 4.55 24.83 9.27
N VAL A 77 4.50 24.02 10.32
CA VAL A 77 4.97 24.33 11.67
C VAL A 77 5.91 23.22 12.15
N ARG A 78 6.81 23.50 13.10
CA ARG A 78 7.63 22.47 13.73
C ARG A 78 6.78 21.64 14.72
N VAL A 79 7.13 20.36 14.92
CA VAL A 79 6.65 19.56 16.07
C VAL A 79 6.98 20.28 17.40
N ALA A 80 6.05 20.21 18.36
CA ALA A 80 6.15 20.77 19.72
C ALA A 80 5.16 20.07 20.66
N ASP A 81 5.33 20.24 21.98
CA ASP A 81 4.48 19.60 23.02
C ASP A 81 2.98 19.87 22.86
N LYS A 82 2.61 21.16 22.76
CA LYS A 82 1.26 21.67 22.49
C LYS A 82 1.36 23.03 21.78
N LEU A 83 1.03 23.07 20.48
CA LEU A 83 0.98 24.27 19.65
C LEU A 83 -0.46 24.59 19.26
N PHE A 84 -0.86 25.86 19.34
CA PHE A 84 -2.18 26.32 18.91
C PHE A 84 -2.19 26.61 17.40
N ILE A 85 -3.14 26.01 16.69
CA ILE A 85 -3.33 26.09 15.24
C ILE A 85 -4.75 26.51 14.85
N GLY A 86 -5.59 26.86 15.82
CA GLY A 86 -7.00 27.26 15.65
C GLY A 86 -7.22 28.67 15.09
N GLU A 87 -6.17 29.34 14.61
CA GLU A 87 -6.24 30.64 13.94
C GLU A 87 -5.45 30.66 12.62
N THR A 88 -6.04 31.34 11.62
CA THR A 88 -5.44 31.71 10.34
C THR A 88 -5.70 33.19 10.03
N GLU A 89 -4.92 33.83 9.18
CA GLU A 89 -5.15 35.22 8.75
C GLU A 89 -6.54 35.37 8.09
N ARG A 90 -6.93 34.36 7.30
CA ARG A 90 -8.24 34.27 6.64
C ARG A 90 -9.37 34.11 7.66
N SER A 91 -9.22 33.24 8.67
CA SER A 91 -10.20 33.08 9.75
C SER A 91 -10.44 34.38 10.52
N LYS A 92 -9.37 35.13 10.86
CA LYS A 92 -9.46 36.44 11.53
C LYS A 92 -10.23 37.46 10.70
N LYS A 93 -9.97 37.50 9.39
CA LYS A 93 -10.64 38.40 8.44
C LYS A 93 -12.13 38.04 8.23
N ASP A 94 -12.42 36.76 8.01
CA ASP A 94 -13.78 36.26 7.71
C ASP A 94 -14.64 36.02 8.97
N LYS A 95 -14.06 36.11 10.18
CA LYS A 95 -14.66 35.82 11.50
C LYS A 95 -15.32 34.45 11.58
N LYS A 96 -14.62 33.40 11.14
CA LYS A 96 -15.10 32.00 11.14
C LYS A 96 -14.17 31.11 11.96
N LYS A 97 -14.74 30.10 12.64
CA LYS A 97 -13.96 29.03 13.28
C LYS A 97 -13.10 28.32 12.21
N VAL A 98 -11.84 28.09 12.54
CA VAL A 98 -10.91 27.28 11.74
C VAL A 98 -11.33 25.81 11.78
N GLU A 99 -11.27 25.13 10.64
CA GLU A 99 -11.58 23.71 10.48
C GLU A 99 -10.37 23.05 9.79
N VAL A 100 -9.59 22.24 10.51
CA VAL A 100 -8.44 21.50 9.96
C VAL A 100 -8.96 20.31 9.16
N ILE A 101 -8.60 20.24 7.87
CA ILE A 101 -9.02 19.15 6.97
C ILE A 101 -7.96 18.05 6.86
N HIS A 102 -6.68 18.40 6.88
CA HIS A 102 -5.58 17.43 6.81
C HIS A 102 -4.37 17.91 7.61
N ILE A 103 -3.63 16.96 8.18
CA ILE A 103 -2.40 17.16 8.92
C ILE A 103 -1.50 15.94 8.70
N ALA A 104 -0.21 16.16 8.45
CA ALA A 104 0.79 15.10 8.26
C ALA A 104 2.20 15.61 8.56
N VAL A 105 3.12 14.67 8.86
CA VAL A 105 4.57 14.96 8.90
C VAL A 105 5.05 15.32 7.49
N PHE A 106 5.77 16.43 7.37
CA PHE A 106 6.17 17.02 6.11
C PHE A 106 7.59 16.61 5.70
N ARG A 107 7.70 15.92 4.56
CA ARG A 107 8.99 15.55 3.96
C ARG A 107 9.42 16.62 2.95
N LYS A 108 10.52 17.32 3.24
CA LYS A 108 11.12 18.31 2.34
C LYS A 108 11.56 17.64 1.04
N ASN A 109 11.30 18.32 -0.08
CA ASN A 109 11.54 17.84 -1.44
C ASN A 109 10.75 16.58 -1.82
N ASP A 110 9.64 16.27 -1.13
CA ASP A 110 8.71 15.25 -1.61
C ASP A 110 7.93 15.76 -2.82
N GLU A 111 8.27 15.22 -4.00
CA GLU A 111 7.59 15.47 -5.26
C GLU A 111 6.47 14.46 -5.56
N ARG A 112 6.46 13.30 -4.87
CA ARG A 112 5.55 12.16 -5.14
C ARG A 112 4.26 12.23 -4.34
N THR A 113 4.24 12.85 -3.15
CA THR A 113 2.99 13.11 -2.42
C THR A 113 2.17 14.19 -3.15
N ILE A 114 1.04 13.77 -3.73
CA ILE A 114 0.12 14.66 -4.47
C ILE A 114 -1.13 14.94 -3.64
N TYR A 115 -1.44 16.22 -3.47
CA TYR A 115 -2.70 16.69 -2.90
C TYR A 115 -3.74 16.86 -4.02
N ASN A 116 -4.77 16.02 -3.99
CA ASN A 116 -5.93 16.12 -4.88
C ASN A 116 -6.97 17.01 -4.20
N ALA A 117 -7.37 18.11 -4.82
CA ALA A 117 -8.28 19.08 -4.20
C ALA A 117 -9.36 19.59 -5.16
N VAL A 118 -10.60 19.66 -4.64
CA VAL A 118 -11.69 20.47 -5.21
C VAL A 118 -11.98 21.62 -4.25
N TYR A 119 -11.97 22.85 -4.75
CA TYR A 119 -12.30 24.03 -3.95
C TYR A 119 -13.25 24.96 -4.71
N ARG A 120 -14.09 25.68 -3.97
CA ARG A 120 -14.87 26.81 -4.50
C ARG A 120 -14.15 28.09 -4.16
N ASP A 121 -13.91 28.93 -5.16
CA ASP A 121 -13.33 30.25 -4.95
C ASP A 121 -14.43 31.26 -4.61
N GLY A 122 -14.32 31.89 -3.42
CA GLY A 122 -15.34 32.79 -2.89
C GLY A 122 -16.67 32.13 -2.44
N LYS A 123 -17.60 32.95 -1.93
CA LYS A 123 -18.87 32.50 -1.37
C LYS A 123 -19.85 31.91 -2.41
N THR A 124 -19.82 32.40 -3.64
CA THR A 124 -20.73 32.00 -4.74
C THR A 124 -20.02 31.88 -6.08
N GLY A 125 -18.68 31.72 -6.07
CA GLY A 125 -17.88 31.62 -7.28
C GLY A 125 -17.71 30.20 -7.79
N VAL A 126 -16.79 30.05 -8.75
CA VAL A 126 -16.55 28.83 -9.52
C VAL A 126 -15.85 27.76 -8.67
N SER A 127 -16.19 26.49 -8.92
CA SER A 127 -15.47 25.35 -8.38
C SER A 127 -14.34 24.92 -9.32
N PHE A 128 -13.14 24.73 -8.77
CA PHE A 128 -11.93 24.31 -9.45
C PHE A 128 -11.44 22.96 -8.91
N ILE A 129 -10.74 22.20 -9.76
CA ILE A 129 -10.09 20.93 -9.44
C ILE A 129 -8.59 21.03 -9.74
N LYS A 130 -7.74 20.65 -8.79
CA LYS A 130 -6.27 20.71 -8.91
C LYS A 130 -5.60 19.49 -8.26
N ARG A 131 -4.45 19.12 -8.83
CA ARG A 131 -3.50 18.15 -8.27
C ARG A 131 -2.14 18.83 -8.17
N PHE A 132 -1.53 18.80 -6.99
CA PHE A 132 -0.29 19.52 -6.72
C PHE A 132 0.54 18.87 -5.63
N ASN A 133 1.86 18.99 -5.71
CA ASN A 133 2.79 18.66 -4.62
C ASN A 133 3.21 19.94 -3.87
N VAL A 134 3.82 19.76 -2.70
CA VAL A 134 4.39 20.84 -1.88
C VAL A 134 5.82 20.46 -1.51
N THR A 135 6.78 20.74 -2.40
CA THR A 135 8.18 20.34 -2.23
C THR A 135 8.89 21.10 -1.11
N ALA A 136 8.81 22.43 -1.12
CA ALA A 136 9.41 23.31 -0.11
C ALA A 136 8.62 24.62 0.03
N ILE A 137 8.24 24.95 1.26
CA ILE A 137 7.71 26.26 1.67
C ILE A 137 8.37 26.72 2.99
N ILE A 138 8.31 28.01 3.27
CA ILE A 138 8.85 28.61 4.50
C ILE A 138 7.93 28.25 5.68
N ARG A 139 8.54 27.85 6.82
CA ARG A 139 7.85 27.59 8.11
C ARG A 139 7.06 28.80 8.59
N ASP A 140 5.99 28.55 9.33
CA ASP A 140 5.09 29.50 10.01
C ASP A 140 4.37 30.53 9.12
N ARG A 141 4.76 30.63 7.84
CA ARG A 141 4.08 31.42 6.82
C ARG A 141 2.84 30.70 6.29
N GLU A 142 1.73 31.43 6.19
CA GLU A 142 0.51 30.96 5.54
C GLU A 142 0.59 31.09 4.01
N TYR A 143 0.07 30.06 3.34
CA TYR A 143 -0.09 29.96 1.90
C TYR A 143 -1.55 29.62 1.59
N ASP A 144 -1.99 29.89 0.37
CA ASP A 144 -3.34 29.59 -0.10
C ASP A 144 -3.31 28.59 -1.25
N LEU A 145 -4.26 27.64 -1.26
CA LEU A 145 -4.48 26.74 -2.39
C LEU A 145 -5.57 27.23 -3.35
N THR A 146 -6.36 28.26 -2.95
CA THR A 146 -7.38 28.95 -3.78
C THR A 146 -6.80 30.23 -4.41
N GLN A 147 -7.63 31.21 -4.84
CA GLN A 147 -7.17 32.48 -5.43
C GLN A 147 -7.21 33.68 -4.46
N GLY A 148 -7.30 33.48 -3.15
CA GLY A 148 -7.38 34.57 -2.16
C GLY A 148 -8.79 35.08 -1.84
N THR A 149 -9.81 34.70 -2.61
CA THR A 149 -11.16 35.29 -2.55
C THR A 149 -11.85 35.00 -1.21
N THR A 150 -12.36 36.05 -0.53
CA THR A 150 -13.10 35.91 0.76
C THR A 150 -14.31 34.98 0.62
N GLY A 151 -14.48 34.08 1.59
CA GLY A 151 -15.52 33.05 1.56
C GLY A 151 -15.21 31.80 0.70
N SER A 152 -13.98 31.64 0.19
CA SER A 152 -13.52 30.38 -0.42
C SER A 152 -13.66 29.19 0.55
N ARG A 153 -13.84 27.97 0.01
CA ARG A 153 -13.93 26.73 0.80
C ARG A 153 -13.43 25.52 0.01
N VAL A 154 -12.64 24.67 0.66
CA VAL A 154 -12.22 23.36 0.15
C VAL A 154 -13.39 22.37 0.29
N LEU A 155 -13.87 21.86 -0.84
CA LEU A 155 -15.01 20.94 -0.91
C LEU A 155 -14.57 19.48 -0.77
N TYR A 156 -13.43 19.14 -1.38
CA TYR A 156 -12.80 17.83 -1.33
C TYR A 156 -11.28 17.98 -1.22
N PHE A 157 -10.64 17.09 -0.45
CA PHE A 157 -9.19 17.08 -0.28
C PHE A 157 -8.73 15.68 0.13
N THR A 158 -7.73 15.15 -0.56
CA THR A 158 -6.99 13.95 -0.17
C THR A 158 -5.49 14.17 -0.39
N ALA A 159 -4.68 13.46 0.41
CA ALA A 159 -3.23 13.46 0.34
C ALA A 159 -2.77 12.07 -0.06
N ASN A 160 -2.08 11.96 -1.19
CA ASN A 160 -1.89 10.72 -1.93
C ASN A 160 -0.37 10.46 -2.06
N PRO A 161 0.25 9.64 -1.17
CA PRO A 161 1.70 9.51 -1.05
C PRO A 161 2.44 8.90 -2.25
N ASN A 162 1.69 8.30 -3.19
CA ASN A 162 2.18 7.80 -4.47
C ASN A 162 1.58 8.52 -5.68
N GLY A 163 0.87 9.63 -5.48
CA GLY A 163 0.15 10.30 -6.56
C GLY A 163 -1.04 9.50 -7.08
N GLU A 164 -1.73 8.80 -6.18
CA GLU A 164 -3.00 8.14 -6.41
C GLU A 164 -4.04 9.14 -6.99
N ALA A 165 -4.88 8.67 -7.90
CA ALA A 165 -5.84 9.48 -8.63
C ALA A 165 -7.27 8.91 -8.49
N GLU A 166 -8.06 9.54 -7.62
CA GLU A 166 -9.39 9.07 -7.25
C GLU A 166 -10.47 9.49 -8.26
N VAL A 167 -11.55 8.71 -8.36
CA VAL A 167 -12.77 9.16 -9.02
C VAL A 167 -13.72 9.73 -7.97
N ILE A 168 -14.18 10.96 -8.18
CA ILE A 168 -15.13 11.65 -7.30
C ILE A 168 -16.50 11.84 -7.96
N LYS A 169 -17.58 11.64 -7.20
CA LYS A 169 -18.93 12.02 -7.57
C LYS A 169 -19.22 13.44 -7.07
N VAL A 170 -19.60 14.32 -7.98
CA VAL A 170 -19.89 15.75 -7.72
C VAL A 170 -21.40 15.95 -7.73
N ALA A 171 -21.97 16.34 -6.59
CA ALA A 171 -23.37 16.68 -6.44
C ALA A 171 -23.56 18.20 -6.58
N LEU A 172 -24.24 18.63 -7.64
CA LEU A 172 -24.67 20.02 -7.82
C LEU A 172 -25.86 20.32 -6.91
N LYS A 173 -26.04 21.60 -6.57
CA LYS A 173 -27.23 22.07 -5.87
C LYS A 173 -28.45 21.97 -6.78
N PRO A 174 -29.57 21.34 -6.35
CA PRO A 174 -30.77 21.21 -7.18
C PRO A 174 -31.28 22.56 -7.71
N ASN A 175 -31.58 22.59 -9.01
CA ASN A 175 -32.12 23.73 -9.73
C ASN A 175 -32.93 23.19 -10.92
N PRO A 176 -34.21 23.58 -11.11
CA PRO A 176 -35.08 23.06 -12.16
C PRO A 176 -34.57 23.20 -13.60
N LYS A 177 -33.54 24.01 -13.84
CA LYS A 177 -32.92 24.18 -15.17
C LYS A 177 -31.75 23.21 -15.45
N LEU A 178 -31.40 22.31 -14.53
CA LEU A 178 -30.27 21.38 -14.68
C LEU A 178 -30.72 19.99 -15.15
N LYS A 179 -30.30 19.60 -16.36
CA LYS A 179 -30.54 18.23 -16.90
C LYS A 179 -29.73 17.13 -16.21
N LYS A 180 -28.67 17.47 -15.46
CA LYS A 180 -27.87 16.53 -14.66
C LYS A 180 -27.52 17.19 -13.32
N VAL A 181 -27.93 16.58 -12.22
CA VAL A 181 -27.64 17.04 -10.84
C VAL A 181 -26.34 16.43 -10.32
N PHE A 182 -25.98 15.24 -10.80
CA PHE A 182 -24.73 14.55 -10.47
C PHE A 182 -23.89 14.33 -11.72
N PHE A 183 -22.57 14.37 -11.56
CA PHE A 183 -21.61 13.88 -12.54
C PHE A 183 -20.36 13.39 -11.80
N ASP A 184 -19.65 12.45 -12.40
CA ASP A 184 -18.37 11.97 -11.87
C ASP A 184 -17.22 12.72 -12.53
N LYS A 185 -16.09 12.85 -11.81
CA LYS A 185 -14.84 13.35 -12.37
C LYS A 185 -13.66 12.53 -11.87
N ASP A 186 -12.81 12.10 -12.79
CA ASP A 186 -11.53 11.47 -12.46
C ASP A 186 -10.45 12.54 -12.23
N PHE A 187 -9.59 12.30 -11.23
CA PHE A 187 -8.37 13.05 -11.00
C PHE A 187 -7.22 12.63 -11.95
N SER A 188 -7.27 11.46 -12.58
CA SER A 188 -6.22 10.99 -13.52
C SER A 188 -6.06 11.96 -14.71
N GLU A 189 -7.18 12.40 -15.28
CA GLU A 189 -7.30 13.42 -16.33
C GLU A 189 -6.75 14.81 -15.93
N VAL A 190 -6.50 15.04 -14.64
CA VAL A 190 -6.01 16.33 -14.14
C VAL A 190 -4.49 16.28 -14.02
N ALA A 191 -3.79 16.86 -14.99
CA ALA A 191 -2.33 17.00 -14.93
C ALA A 191 -1.86 17.65 -13.61
N ILE A 192 -0.88 17.02 -12.96
CA ILE A 192 -0.23 17.52 -11.74
C ILE A 192 0.51 18.83 -12.07
N LYS A 193 0.29 19.87 -11.27
CA LYS A 193 0.85 21.22 -11.48
C LYS A 193 1.33 21.82 -10.16
N GLY A 194 2.26 22.76 -10.22
CA GLY A 194 2.80 23.42 -9.03
C GLY A 194 1.73 24.08 -8.14
N ARG A 195 1.94 24.06 -6.82
CA ARG A 195 1.01 24.51 -5.77
C ARG A 195 0.26 25.82 -6.02
N GLY A 196 0.93 26.82 -6.62
CA GLY A 196 0.38 28.15 -6.90
C GLY A 196 -0.55 28.23 -8.12
N THR A 197 -0.76 27.13 -8.85
CA THR A 197 -1.71 27.10 -9.96
C THR A 197 -3.16 27.03 -9.49
N ARG A 198 -4.07 27.68 -10.22
CA ARG A 198 -5.53 27.66 -9.97
C ARG A 198 -6.15 26.27 -10.18
N GLY A 199 -5.54 25.43 -11.01
CA GLY A 199 -6.17 24.20 -11.49
C GLY A 199 -7.17 24.43 -12.62
N ASN A 200 -7.85 23.34 -12.98
CA ASN A 200 -8.83 23.29 -14.06
C ASN A 200 -10.22 23.68 -13.52
N MET A 201 -11.08 24.25 -14.37
CA MET A 201 -12.46 24.57 -13.97
C MET A 201 -13.27 23.26 -13.88
N LEU A 202 -13.87 22.99 -12.72
CA LEU A 202 -14.74 21.83 -12.52
C LEU A 202 -16.18 22.15 -12.91
N THR A 203 -16.73 23.25 -12.38
CA THR A 203 -18.08 23.72 -12.71
C THR A 203 -18.31 25.17 -12.26
N LYS A 204 -19.16 25.89 -12.99
CA LYS A 204 -19.66 27.22 -12.62
C LYS A 204 -20.93 27.17 -11.74
N ILE A 205 -21.54 25.99 -11.60
CA ILE A 205 -22.77 25.76 -10.84
C ILE A 205 -22.39 25.52 -9.37
N GLU A 206 -23.21 25.97 -8.41
CA GLU A 206 -22.93 25.73 -6.99
C GLU A 206 -22.94 24.22 -6.69
N VAL A 207 -21.80 23.72 -6.22
CA VAL A 207 -21.64 22.34 -5.76
C VAL A 207 -22.19 22.22 -4.34
N SER A 208 -23.07 21.24 -4.13
CA SER A 208 -23.64 20.89 -2.83
C SER A 208 -22.68 20.03 -2.01
N LYS A 209 -22.17 18.95 -2.60
CA LYS A 209 -21.23 18.01 -1.97
C LYS A 209 -20.32 17.39 -3.03
N VAL A 210 -19.13 16.96 -2.60
CA VAL A 210 -18.27 16.04 -3.35
C VAL A 210 -18.05 14.80 -2.48
N THR A 211 -18.10 13.62 -3.08
CA THR A 211 -17.86 12.33 -2.42
C THR A 211 -16.90 11.49 -3.24
N LEU A 212 -16.02 10.75 -2.57
CA LEU A 212 -15.26 9.67 -3.22
C LEU A 212 -16.25 8.67 -3.85
N LYS A 213 -15.96 8.23 -5.08
CA LYS A 213 -16.67 7.14 -5.77
C LYS A 213 -15.81 5.87 -5.78
N SER A 214 -14.53 6.00 -6.10
CA SER A 214 -13.53 4.94 -5.99
C SER A 214 -12.14 5.54 -5.77
N HIS A 215 -11.33 4.87 -4.95
CA HIS A 215 -9.87 5.05 -5.00
C HIS A 215 -9.37 4.65 -6.41
N GLY A 216 -8.22 5.16 -6.82
CA GLY A 216 -7.58 4.80 -8.08
C GLY A 216 -6.08 4.63 -7.94
N SER A 217 -5.44 4.07 -8.97
CA SER A 217 -4.02 3.73 -9.00
C SER A 217 -3.09 4.95 -8.94
N SER A 218 -1.79 4.72 -8.76
CA SER A 218 -0.79 5.77 -8.93
C SER A 218 -0.80 6.31 -10.36
N THR A 219 -0.59 7.61 -10.48
CA THR A 219 -0.30 8.28 -11.76
C THR A 219 1.19 8.63 -11.91
N LEU A 220 2.05 8.07 -11.06
CA LEU A 220 3.49 8.34 -10.98
C LEU A 220 4.35 7.06 -11.12
N GLY A 221 3.75 5.98 -11.62
CA GLY A 221 4.40 4.66 -11.73
C GLY A 221 4.76 4.05 -10.38
N GLY A 222 5.34 2.86 -10.40
CA GLY A 222 5.74 2.16 -9.19
C GLY A 222 6.88 2.84 -8.45
N ARG A 223 6.95 2.58 -7.14
CA ARG A 223 7.98 3.06 -6.24
C ARG A 223 9.03 1.97 -6.08
N LYS A 224 10.30 2.29 -6.32
CA LYS A 224 11.41 1.38 -6.04
C LYS A 224 11.63 1.31 -4.52
N VAL A 225 11.73 0.10 -3.98
CA VAL A 225 11.79 -0.16 -2.54
C VAL A 225 13.01 -1.01 -2.21
N TRP A 226 13.71 -0.61 -1.15
CA TRP A 226 14.83 -1.36 -0.58
C TRP A 226 14.57 -1.66 0.90
N PHE A 227 15.13 -2.76 1.40
CA PHE A 227 15.15 -3.12 2.82
C PHE A 227 16.56 -2.96 3.38
N ASP A 228 16.68 -2.15 4.43
CA ASP A 228 17.90 -2.00 5.22
C ASP A 228 17.89 -3.02 6.37
N SER A 229 18.87 -3.92 6.38
CA SER A 229 19.02 -4.99 7.37
C SER A 229 19.55 -4.53 8.73
N ASP A 230 20.22 -3.37 8.77
CA ASP A 230 20.87 -2.88 9.97
C ASP A 230 19.87 -2.14 10.87
N ILE A 231 18.97 -1.35 10.28
CA ILE A 231 17.86 -0.68 10.98
C ILE A 231 16.50 -1.41 10.88
N LYS A 232 16.40 -2.46 10.04
CA LYS A 232 15.20 -3.29 9.82
C LYS A 232 13.99 -2.46 9.39
N ARG A 233 14.15 -1.66 8.34
CA ARG A 233 13.11 -0.80 7.75
C ARG A 233 13.20 -0.79 6.23
N LEU A 234 12.09 -0.44 5.59
CA LEU A 234 12.10 -0.07 4.17
C LEU A 234 12.65 1.34 3.98
N ASN A 235 13.26 1.58 2.83
CA ASN A 235 13.61 2.91 2.34
C ASN A 235 13.40 3.01 0.81
N TYR A 236 13.51 4.23 0.30
CA TYR A 236 13.38 4.54 -1.13
C TYR A 236 14.65 5.21 -1.69
N ASP A 237 15.74 5.17 -0.92
CA ASP A 237 16.96 5.96 -1.13
C ASP A 237 18.10 5.13 -1.76
N GLY A 238 17.83 3.87 -2.12
CA GLY A 238 18.84 2.94 -2.68
C GLY A 238 19.63 2.12 -1.67
N GLN A 239 19.28 2.17 -0.38
CA GLN A 239 20.11 1.59 0.70
C GLN A 239 19.67 0.15 1.03
N GLY A 240 20.63 -0.79 1.11
CA GLY A 240 20.34 -2.19 1.44
C GLY A 240 19.80 -3.03 0.27
N LYS A 241 19.04 -4.08 0.57
CA LYS A 241 18.55 -5.05 -0.43
C LYS A 241 17.39 -4.47 -1.24
N TYR A 242 17.53 -4.36 -2.56
CA TYR A 242 16.41 -4.04 -3.44
C TYR A 242 15.33 -5.14 -3.37
N LEU A 243 14.08 -4.75 -3.15
CA LEU A 243 12.93 -5.67 -3.09
C LEU A 243 12.12 -5.71 -4.39
N GLY A 244 12.26 -4.69 -5.24
CA GLY A 244 11.50 -4.52 -6.47
C GLY A 244 10.85 -3.13 -6.57
N GLU A 245 9.98 -2.99 -7.57
CA GLU A 245 9.14 -1.82 -7.78
C GLU A 245 7.69 -2.15 -7.39
N PHE A 246 7.06 -1.25 -6.62
CA PHE A 246 5.79 -1.46 -5.93
C PHE A 246 4.78 -0.37 -6.28
N ASP A 247 3.58 -0.73 -6.70
CA ASP A 247 2.47 0.20 -6.94
C ASP A 247 1.14 -0.30 -6.33
N GLY A 248 0.23 0.63 -6.06
CA GLY A 248 -1.13 0.37 -5.61
C GLY A 248 -1.21 -0.58 -4.40
N GLU A 249 -1.69 -1.80 -4.66
CA GLU A 249 -1.95 -2.83 -3.64
C GLU A 249 -0.76 -3.79 -3.42
N ASP A 250 0.39 -3.56 -4.06
CA ASP A 250 1.58 -4.40 -3.92
C ASP A 250 2.04 -4.56 -2.46
N GLN A 251 2.39 -5.79 -2.07
CA GLN A 251 2.73 -6.15 -0.69
C GLN A 251 4.14 -6.70 -0.57
N VAL A 252 4.79 -6.44 0.56
CA VAL A 252 6.07 -7.02 0.95
C VAL A 252 5.81 -8.30 1.73
N LEU A 253 6.35 -9.42 1.23
CA LEU A 253 6.38 -10.69 1.94
C LEU A 253 7.50 -10.67 2.99
N VAL A 254 7.16 -11.00 4.22
CA VAL A 254 8.10 -11.29 5.31
C VAL A 254 7.94 -12.74 5.71
N MET A 255 9.03 -13.51 5.66
CA MET A 255 9.10 -14.89 6.13
C MET A 255 10.21 -15.00 7.17
N LEU A 256 9.91 -15.60 8.32
CA LEU A 256 10.82 -15.77 9.45
C LEU A 256 11.42 -17.18 9.49
N LYS A 257 12.57 -17.32 10.17
CA LYS A 257 13.34 -18.56 10.32
C LYS A 257 12.63 -19.70 11.06
N ASP A 258 11.46 -19.44 11.63
CA ASP A 258 10.60 -20.41 12.34
C ASP A 258 9.35 -20.81 11.54
N GLY A 259 9.29 -20.45 10.26
CA GLY A 259 8.17 -20.73 9.37
C GLY A 259 6.95 -19.82 9.54
N ARG A 260 7.03 -18.83 10.43
CA ARG A 260 6.05 -17.73 10.45
C ARG A 260 6.20 -16.83 9.24
N TYR A 261 5.09 -16.32 8.73
CA TYR A 261 5.09 -15.36 7.63
C TYR A 261 3.90 -14.39 7.73
N TYR A 262 4.06 -13.21 7.14
CA TYR A 262 3.03 -12.19 7.01
C TYR A 262 3.33 -11.25 5.83
N LEU A 263 2.30 -10.55 5.36
CA LEU A 263 2.44 -9.49 4.36
C LEU A 263 2.33 -8.10 5.01
N THR A 264 3.09 -7.15 4.50
CA THR A 264 3.00 -5.72 4.85
C THR A 264 2.80 -4.87 3.60
N ASN A 265 2.33 -3.62 3.76
CA ASN A 265 2.50 -2.62 2.72
C ASN A 265 3.98 -2.19 2.63
N PHE A 266 4.33 -1.31 1.69
CA PHE A 266 5.70 -0.83 1.49
C PHE A 266 6.04 0.48 2.23
N ASP A 267 5.43 0.75 3.40
CA ASP A 267 5.73 1.95 4.19
C ASP A 267 7.07 1.83 4.96
N VAL A 268 7.87 2.90 4.94
CA VAL A 268 9.13 3.07 5.70
C VAL A 268 8.92 3.19 7.21
N ASN A 269 7.68 3.40 7.65
CA ASN A 269 7.28 3.34 9.05
C ASN A 269 7.23 1.89 9.58
N ASN A 270 7.17 0.88 8.70
CA ASN A 270 7.17 -0.52 9.11
C ASN A 270 8.52 -0.90 9.73
N HIS A 271 8.45 -1.72 10.78
CA HIS A 271 9.61 -2.28 11.45
C HIS A 271 9.51 -3.81 11.45
N TYR A 272 10.63 -4.47 11.16
CA TYR A 272 10.69 -5.91 10.91
C TYR A 272 11.63 -6.61 11.93
N GLU A 273 11.43 -7.91 12.14
CA GLU A 273 12.17 -8.68 13.14
C GLU A 273 13.64 -8.99 12.75
N ASP A 274 14.47 -9.42 13.71
CA ASP A 274 15.83 -9.93 13.43
C ASP A 274 15.85 -11.29 12.74
N ASN A 275 14.82 -12.12 12.96
CA ASN A 275 14.80 -13.52 12.53
C ASN A 275 14.21 -13.72 11.13
N ILE A 276 14.28 -12.70 10.26
CA ILE A 276 13.90 -12.81 8.85
C ILE A 276 14.73 -13.90 8.16
N PHE A 277 14.03 -14.81 7.47
CA PHE A 277 14.59 -15.75 6.51
C PHE A 277 14.52 -15.17 5.08
N ARG A 278 13.37 -14.58 4.71
CA ARG A 278 13.19 -13.90 3.43
C ARG A 278 12.36 -12.62 3.57
N ILE A 279 12.79 -11.59 2.86
CA ILE A 279 12.00 -10.39 2.58
C ILE A 279 12.12 -10.02 1.10
N GLU A 280 10.99 -9.79 0.43
CA GLU A 280 10.85 -9.57 -1.02
C GLU A 280 9.45 -9.04 -1.37
N LYS A 281 9.23 -8.60 -2.62
CA LYS A 281 7.89 -8.36 -3.15
C LYS A 281 7.09 -9.67 -3.18
N TYR A 282 5.85 -9.65 -2.69
CA TYR A 282 4.96 -10.81 -2.68
C TYR A 282 4.55 -11.20 -4.10
N ASN A 283 4.45 -12.51 -4.35
CA ASN A 283 3.93 -13.09 -5.57
C ASN A 283 3.07 -14.32 -5.20
N ALA A 284 1.76 -14.26 -5.50
CA ALA A 284 0.80 -15.30 -5.12
C ALA A 284 1.04 -16.66 -5.82
N HIS A 285 1.65 -16.65 -7.01
CA HIS A 285 1.93 -17.87 -7.78
C HIS A 285 3.24 -18.54 -7.38
N LYS A 286 4.09 -17.87 -6.58
CA LYS A 286 5.40 -18.36 -6.18
C LYS A 286 5.31 -19.60 -5.30
N VAL A 287 5.83 -20.72 -5.80
CA VAL A 287 5.86 -22.01 -5.10
C VAL A 287 7.08 -22.06 -4.19
N TRP A 288 6.83 -22.36 -2.92
CA TRP A 288 7.83 -22.63 -1.89
C TRP A 288 7.91 -24.12 -1.60
N THR A 289 9.13 -24.64 -1.56
CA THR A 289 9.44 -25.98 -1.03
C THR A 289 9.92 -25.85 0.41
N CYS A 290 9.39 -26.68 1.31
CA CYS A 290 9.93 -26.86 2.66
C CYS A 290 10.20 -28.35 2.93
N ILE A 291 11.39 -28.66 3.43
CA ILE A 291 11.78 -29.98 3.94
C ILE A 291 12.02 -29.86 5.44
N TYR A 292 11.41 -30.76 6.21
CA TYR A 292 11.43 -30.68 7.66
C TYR A 292 11.21 -32.03 8.34
N PHE A 293 11.63 -32.16 9.60
CA PHE A 293 11.29 -33.29 10.46
C PHE A 293 9.91 -33.10 11.10
N ASN A 294 9.02 -34.09 10.96
CA ASN A 294 7.69 -34.02 11.55
C ASN A 294 7.72 -34.60 12.98
N SER A 295 8.07 -33.79 13.97
CA SER A 295 8.12 -34.20 15.38
C SER A 295 6.77 -34.67 15.94
N GLN A 296 5.65 -34.29 15.32
CA GLN A 296 4.30 -34.80 15.64
C GLN A 296 4.01 -36.19 15.03
N GLN A 297 4.80 -36.65 14.04
CA GLN A 297 4.62 -37.93 13.36
C GLN A 297 5.94 -38.71 13.26
N SER A 298 6.36 -39.27 14.40
CA SER A 298 7.54 -40.15 14.53
C SER A 298 8.89 -39.53 14.13
N ASN A 299 8.96 -38.20 14.00
CA ASN A 299 10.14 -37.44 13.63
C ASN A 299 10.82 -37.86 12.30
N TYR A 300 10.03 -38.37 11.35
CA TYR A 300 10.52 -38.66 9.99
C TYR A 300 10.64 -37.39 9.15
N LEU A 301 11.43 -37.47 8.06
CA LEU A 301 11.63 -36.36 7.11
C LEU A 301 10.44 -36.24 6.14
N TYR A 302 9.84 -35.06 6.05
CA TYR A 302 8.74 -34.71 5.14
C TYR A 302 9.15 -33.56 4.21
N ILE A 303 8.53 -33.54 3.03
CA ILE A 303 8.63 -32.45 2.05
C ILE A 303 7.25 -31.97 1.64
N LYS A 304 7.11 -30.65 1.45
CA LYS A 304 5.90 -30.04 0.87
C LYS A 304 6.25 -28.90 -0.07
N ARG A 305 5.47 -28.77 -1.13
CA ARG A 305 5.41 -27.60 -2.01
C ARG A 305 4.11 -26.84 -1.73
N PHE A 306 4.17 -25.52 -1.65
CA PHE A 306 2.99 -24.68 -1.39
C PHE A 306 3.13 -23.25 -1.92
N GLN A 307 1.99 -22.61 -2.19
CA GLN A 307 1.90 -21.16 -2.30
C GLN A 307 1.50 -20.56 -0.95
N LEU A 308 1.88 -19.31 -0.71
CA LEU A 308 1.54 -18.56 0.51
C LEU A 308 0.24 -17.79 0.29
N GLU A 309 -0.68 -17.83 1.26
CA GLU A 309 -1.89 -17.00 1.24
C GLU A 309 -1.58 -15.52 1.50
N ALA A 310 -2.24 -14.62 0.77
CA ALA A 310 -2.11 -13.18 0.97
C ALA A 310 -2.79 -12.74 2.28
N THR A 311 -2.00 -12.44 3.32
CA THR A 311 -2.56 -12.01 4.62
C THR A 311 -1.59 -11.19 5.47
N VAL A 312 -2.13 -10.14 6.07
CA VAL A 312 -1.43 -9.27 7.04
C VAL A 312 -1.40 -9.91 8.44
N ARG A 313 -2.23 -10.93 8.71
CA ARG A 313 -2.21 -11.66 9.97
C ARG A 313 -1.14 -12.74 9.93
N MET A 314 -0.13 -12.62 10.78
CA MET A 314 0.90 -13.64 11.06
C MET A 314 0.32 -15.07 10.97
N GLN A 315 0.76 -15.82 9.97
CA GLN A 315 0.52 -17.25 9.82
C GLN A 315 1.80 -18.03 10.14
N ASN A 316 1.70 -19.35 10.24
CA ASN A 316 2.85 -20.25 10.29
C ASN A 316 2.62 -21.42 9.33
N PHE A 317 3.56 -21.65 8.38
CA PHE A 317 3.49 -22.84 7.52
C PHE A 317 3.99 -24.11 8.19
N MET A 318 4.73 -24.00 9.29
CA MET A 318 5.20 -25.15 10.09
C MET A 318 4.15 -25.73 11.04
N ASN A 319 2.88 -25.28 10.99
CA ASN A 319 1.80 -25.77 11.86
C ASN A 319 2.20 -25.79 13.34
N GLU A 320 2.87 -24.73 13.80
CA GLU A 320 3.37 -24.54 15.16
C GLU A 320 4.45 -25.56 15.62
N MET A 321 5.05 -26.33 14.70
CA MET A 321 6.27 -27.08 14.97
C MET A 321 7.49 -26.14 15.20
N PRO A 322 8.50 -26.58 15.98
CA PRO A 322 9.70 -25.79 16.26
C PRO A 322 10.54 -25.46 15.02
N ALA A 323 11.36 -24.41 15.12
CA ALA A 323 12.18 -23.90 14.01
C ALA A 323 13.29 -24.90 13.62
N GLU A 324 13.87 -25.58 14.60
CA GLU A 324 14.91 -26.60 14.45
C GLU A 324 14.46 -27.84 13.65
N ASN A 325 13.15 -28.01 13.42
CA ASN A 325 12.65 -29.03 12.51
C ASN A 325 12.91 -28.70 11.03
N ILE A 326 13.10 -27.43 10.67
CA ILE A 326 13.26 -26.96 9.28
C ILE A 326 14.66 -27.29 8.77
N MET A 327 14.77 -28.14 7.75
CA MET A 327 16.06 -28.51 7.13
C MET A 327 16.36 -27.66 5.89
N LEU A 328 15.35 -27.36 5.08
CA LEU A 328 15.47 -26.53 3.87
C LEU A 328 14.17 -25.78 3.60
N VAL A 329 14.27 -24.52 3.21
CA VAL A 329 13.19 -23.76 2.56
C VAL A 329 13.77 -23.12 1.30
N THR A 330 13.13 -23.34 0.15
CA THR A 330 13.61 -22.84 -1.14
C THR A 330 12.45 -22.45 -2.07
N ASP A 331 12.71 -21.46 -2.92
CA ASP A 331 11.84 -20.96 -3.98
C ASP A 331 12.36 -21.29 -5.39
N THR A 332 13.38 -22.16 -5.50
CA THR A 332 13.81 -22.75 -6.76
C THR A 332 12.63 -23.43 -7.45
N VAL A 333 12.39 -23.14 -8.74
CA VAL A 333 11.20 -23.60 -9.47
C VAL A 333 11.18 -25.13 -9.68
N TYR A 334 12.36 -25.69 -10.01
CA TYR A 334 12.59 -27.12 -10.19
C TYR A 334 13.63 -27.65 -9.18
N PRO A 335 13.36 -27.63 -7.86
CA PRO A 335 14.38 -27.97 -6.88
C PRO A 335 14.75 -29.45 -6.98
N ARG A 336 16.04 -29.73 -6.89
CA ARG A 336 16.59 -31.08 -6.75
C ARG A 336 17.23 -31.18 -5.37
N VAL A 337 17.07 -32.31 -4.69
CA VAL A 337 17.54 -32.46 -3.30
C VAL A 337 18.23 -33.80 -3.11
N LEU A 338 19.39 -33.76 -2.45
CA LEU A 338 20.12 -34.94 -1.98
C LEU A 338 19.85 -35.14 -0.48
N VAL A 339 19.42 -36.34 -0.10
CA VAL A 339 19.20 -36.72 1.30
C VAL A 339 20.19 -37.82 1.67
N THR A 340 21.24 -37.44 2.40
CA THR A 340 22.28 -38.34 2.88
C THR A 340 21.79 -39.05 4.14
N LEU A 341 21.91 -40.37 4.15
CA LEU A 341 21.44 -41.22 5.24
C LEU A 341 22.50 -41.33 6.34
N GLY A 342 22.05 -41.46 7.59
CA GLY A 342 22.88 -41.35 8.79
C GLY A 342 22.73 -42.52 9.74
N GLY A 343 23.47 -42.49 10.85
CA GLY A 343 23.36 -43.49 11.92
C GLY A 343 23.45 -44.93 11.40
N THR A 344 22.44 -45.75 11.71
CA THR A 344 22.32 -47.15 11.26
C THR A 344 22.16 -47.33 9.75
N ASP A 345 21.73 -46.29 9.02
CA ASP A 345 21.45 -46.35 7.57
C ASP A 345 22.55 -45.69 6.73
N SER A 346 23.62 -45.19 7.35
CA SER A 346 24.77 -44.51 6.72
C SER A 346 25.55 -45.34 5.68
N PHE A 347 25.32 -46.65 5.62
CA PHE A 347 25.90 -47.54 4.61
C PHE A 347 25.15 -47.54 3.27
N ARG A 348 23.98 -46.89 3.20
CA ARG A 348 23.12 -46.85 2.01
C ARG A 348 23.44 -45.63 1.15
N GLU A 349 23.14 -45.72 -0.14
CA GLU A 349 23.28 -44.61 -1.08
C GLU A 349 22.31 -43.45 -0.70
N PRO A 350 22.73 -42.17 -0.88
CA PRO A 350 21.86 -41.02 -0.67
C PRO A 350 20.63 -41.04 -1.58
N ILE A 351 19.50 -40.51 -1.08
CA ILE A 351 18.26 -40.42 -1.86
C ILE A 351 18.27 -39.08 -2.61
N GLU A 352 18.49 -39.10 -3.92
CA GLU A 352 18.30 -37.94 -4.79
C GLU A 352 16.82 -37.82 -5.21
N LEU A 353 16.28 -36.61 -5.20
CA LEU A 353 14.87 -36.32 -5.49
C LEU A 353 14.75 -35.15 -6.47
N ASP A 354 13.99 -35.33 -7.56
CA ASP A 354 13.29 -34.21 -8.19
C ASP A 354 12.06 -33.89 -7.33
N VAL A 355 12.01 -32.67 -6.79
CA VAL A 355 10.97 -32.27 -5.83
C VAL A 355 9.61 -32.09 -6.50
N GLU A 356 9.57 -31.73 -7.78
CA GLU A 356 8.32 -31.52 -8.51
C GLU A 356 7.61 -32.84 -8.79
N GLU A 357 8.34 -33.83 -9.31
CA GLU A 357 7.80 -35.16 -9.56
C GLU A 357 7.48 -35.89 -8.25
N PHE A 358 8.27 -35.64 -7.20
CA PHE A 358 8.02 -36.27 -5.90
C PHE A 358 6.81 -35.65 -5.17
N ALA A 359 6.56 -34.35 -5.25
CA ALA A 359 5.54 -33.67 -4.46
C ALA A 359 4.70 -32.65 -5.26
N LEU A 360 3.38 -32.82 -5.22
CA LEU A 360 2.43 -31.83 -5.75
C LEU A 360 2.32 -30.61 -4.82
N VAL A 361 2.07 -29.45 -5.42
CA VAL A 361 1.74 -28.20 -4.69
C VAL A 361 0.41 -28.37 -3.94
N LYS A 362 0.38 -27.95 -2.67
CA LYS A 362 -0.80 -27.93 -1.79
C LYS A 362 -0.84 -26.63 -0.98
N GLY A 363 -1.90 -26.39 -0.21
CA GLY A 363 -1.91 -25.27 0.74
C GLY A 363 -0.81 -25.41 1.80
N TYR A 364 -0.19 -24.28 2.20
CA TYR A 364 0.92 -24.20 3.17
C TYR A 364 0.71 -24.99 4.49
N LYS A 365 -0.52 -25.11 4.99
CA LYS A 365 -0.89 -25.91 6.18
C LYS A 365 -0.84 -27.43 5.98
N ALA A 366 -0.64 -27.93 4.75
CA ALA A 366 -0.51 -29.35 4.49
C ALA A 366 0.75 -29.96 5.15
N ILE A 367 0.67 -31.26 5.48
CA ILE A 367 1.80 -32.05 6.03
C ILE A 367 2.78 -32.49 4.92
N GLY A 368 2.38 -32.41 3.65
CA GLY A 368 3.21 -32.84 2.52
C GLY A 368 3.27 -34.35 2.34
N LYS A 369 4.42 -34.85 1.94
CA LYS A 369 4.74 -36.26 1.67
C LYS A 369 6.00 -36.63 2.45
N ARG A 370 6.00 -37.80 3.12
CA ARG A 370 7.19 -38.33 3.79
C ARG A 370 8.23 -38.73 2.73
N ILE A 371 9.48 -38.31 2.90
CA ILE A 371 10.60 -38.73 2.05
C ILE A 371 10.98 -40.17 2.38
N THR A 372 11.30 -40.44 3.64
CA THR A 372 11.78 -41.76 4.09
C THR A 372 11.47 -41.99 5.57
N THR A 373 11.65 -43.22 6.04
CA THR A 373 11.60 -43.61 7.47
C THR A 373 12.98 -43.98 8.02
N LEU A 374 14.04 -43.83 7.22
CA LEU A 374 15.42 -44.10 7.59
C LEU A 374 16.04 -42.93 8.36
N HIS A 375 17.14 -43.19 9.08
CA HIS A 375 17.88 -42.12 9.75
C HIS A 375 18.58 -41.23 8.71
N ILE A 376 18.51 -39.91 8.90
CA ILE A 376 19.11 -38.89 8.03
C ILE A 376 20.38 -38.35 8.70
N ASP A 377 21.40 -38.02 7.90
CA ASP A 377 22.55 -37.22 8.34
C ASP A 377 22.43 -35.77 7.86
N LYS A 378 22.12 -35.59 6.56
CA LYS A 378 22.15 -34.28 5.89
C LYS A 378 21.12 -34.19 4.77
N VAL A 379 20.63 -32.97 4.52
CA VAL A 379 19.78 -32.61 3.38
C VAL A 379 20.48 -31.47 2.64
N GLU A 380 20.61 -31.57 1.32
CA GLU A 380 21.27 -30.56 0.48
C GLU A 380 20.43 -30.24 -0.75
N GLU A 381 20.28 -28.96 -1.08
CA GLU A 381 19.74 -28.54 -2.37
C GLU A 381 20.83 -28.69 -3.45
N LEU A 382 20.47 -29.34 -4.55
CA LEU A 382 21.31 -29.52 -5.72
C LEU A 382 20.91 -28.53 -6.81
N GLU A 383 21.84 -28.19 -7.69
CA GLU A 383 21.55 -27.34 -8.83
C GLU A 383 20.44 -27.95 -9.72
N PRO A 384 19.44 -27.15 -10.13
CA PRO A 384 18.39 -27.61 -11.02
C PRO A 384 18.93 -27.99 -12.41
N LEU A 385 18.41 -29.09 -12.97
CA LEU A 385 18.70 -29.52 -14.35
C LEU A 385 17.74 -28.87 -15.38
N ARG A 386 16.78 -28.07 -14.90
CA ARG A 386 15.75 -27.39 -15.68
C ARG A 386 15.63 -25.96 -15.16
N PHE A 387 15.48 -24.99 -16.05
CA PHE A 387 15.22 -23.60 -15.70
C PHE A 387 13.87 -23.19 -16.30
N PRO A 388 13.17 -22.20 -15.73
CA PRO A 388 11.97 -21.65 -16.36
C PRO A 388 12.32 -21.13 -17.76
N GLU A 389 11.42 -21.31 -18.72
CA GLU A 389 11.53 -20.62 -20.00
C GLU A 389 11.48 -19.10 -19.75
N GLU A 390 12.41 -18.35 -20.34
CA GLU A 390 12.37 -16.90 -20.24
C GLU A 390 11.10 -16.39 -20.95
N THR A 391 10.21 -15.74 -20.20
CA THR A 391 9.06 -15.05 -20.78
C THR A 391 9.56 -13.81 -21.52
N ILE A 392 10.06 -14.01 -22.74
CA ILE A 392 10.32 -12.94 -23.70
C ILE A 392 8.99 -12.19 -23.85
N PRO A 393 8.94 -10.88 -23.55
CA PRO A 393 7.73 -10.12 -23.81
C PRO A 393 7.48 -10.15 -25.32
N GLU A 394 6.31 -10.65 -25.73
CA GLU A 394 5.91 -10.60 -27.14
C GLU A 394 6.00 -9.14 -27.61
N PRO A 395 6.60 -8.87 -28.78
CA PRO A 395 6.62 -7.52 -29.31
C PRO A 395 5.17 -7.05 -29.50
N PRO A 396 4.85 -5.76 -29.29
CA PRO A 396 3.53 -5.24 -29.56
C PRO A 396 3.12 -5.60 -30.99
N VAL A 397 1.96 -6.22 -31.14
CA VAL A 397 1.36 -6.39 -32.47
C VAL A 397 1.05 -5.00 -32.99
N GLU A 398 1.80 -4.53 -33.98
CA GLU A 398 1.45 -3.33 -34.73
C GLU A 398 0.20 -3.67 -35.55
N GLU A 399 -0.97 -3.20 -35.10
CA GLU A 399 -2.21 -3.24 -35.87
C GLU A 399 -2.07 -2.30 -37.08
N ASP A 400 -1.57 -2.84 -38.19
CA ASP A 400 -1.40 -2.12 -39.45
C ASP A 400 -2.78 -1.85 -40.09
N ASP A 401 -3.17 -0.58 -40.12
CA ASP A 401 -4.51 -0.12 -40.53
C ASP A 401 -4.65 -0.09 -42.05
N SER A 402 -4.72 -1.29 -42.66
CA SER A 402 -4.89 -1.48 -44.10
C SER A 402 -6.27 -2.07 -44.43
N GLN A 403 -7.19 -1.21 -44.84
CA GLN A 403 -8.44 -1.59 -45.48
C GLN A 403 -8.18 -2.09 -46.90
N ASP A 404 -8.79 -3.21 -47.29
CA ASP A 404 -9.35 -3.39 -48.64
C ASP A 404 -10.35 -4.57 -48.68
N GLU A 405 -11.59 -4.26 -49.07
CA GLU A 405 -12.62 -5.23 -49.49
C GLU A 405 -12.32 -5.70 -50.93
N PRO A 406 -12.72 -6.92 -51.34
CA PRO A 406 -13.89 -6.94 -52.23
C PRO A 406 -14.81 -8.17 -52.13
N ASP A 407 -16.09 -7.89 -51.87
CA ASP A 407 -17.28 -8.36 -52.60
C ASP A 407 -17.16 -9.68 -53.43
N SER A 408 -17.92 -10.71 -53.02
CA SER A 408 -18.62 -11.58 -53.97
C SER A 408 -19.85 -12.26 -53.35
N SER A 409 -21.00 -12.10 -54.02
CA SER A 409 -22.28 -12.82 -53.80
C SER A 409 -22.14 -14.35 -53.97
N ASP A 410 -23.06 -15.22 -53.55
CA ASP A 410 -24.52 -15.10 -53.72
C ASP A 410 -25.35 -16.20 -52.98
N ASN A 411 -26.61 -15.87 -52.61
CA ASN A 411 -27.81 -16.75 -52.42
C ASN A 411 -27.77 -18.02 -51.50
N SER A 412 -28.87 -18.52 -50.91
CA SER A 412 -30.33 -18.18 -50.92
C SER A 412 -31.08 -18.88 -49.75
N ASP A 413 -32.26 -18.34 -49.36
CA ASP A 413 -33.43 -19.04 -48.74
C ASP A 413 -33.27 -19.74 -47.36
N ASN A 414 -34.27 -19.86 -46.47
CA ASN A 414 -35.68 -19.41 -46.31
C ASN A 414 -35.97 -19.38 -44.75
N SER A 415 -37.06 -18.96 -44.11
CA SER A 415 -38.43 -18.52 -44.47
C SER A 415 -39.03 -17.57 -43.39
N ASP A 416 -40.33 -17.23 -43.49
CA ASP A 416 -41.06 -16.34 -42.56
C ASP A 416 -41.36 -16.91 -41.14
N ASP A 417 -41.48 -16.01 -40.16
CA ASP A 417 -42.72 -15.81 -39.36
C ASP A 417 -42.83 -14.32 -38.92
N SER A 418 -43.98 -13.85 -38.42
CA SER A 418 -44.36 -12.43 -38.54
C SER A 418 -45.19 -11.80 -37.39
N THR A 419 -45.15 -10.46 -37.35
CA THR A 419 -46.05 -9.51 -36.61
C THR A 419 -45.71 -9.20 -35.11
N PRO A 420 -46.18 -8.08 -34.51
CA PRO A 420 -45.40 -6.83 -34.46
C PRO A 420 -45.16 -6.26 -33.03
N PRO A 421 -44.30 -5.23 -32.87
CA PRO A 421 -44.10 -4.54 -31.58
C PRO A 421 -45.21 -3.52 -31.24
N SER A 422 -45.39 -3.23 -29.96
CA SER A 422 -46.23 -2.16 -29.39
C SER A 422 -45.42 -1.21 -28.48
N PRO A 423 -45.89 0.03 -28.19
CA PRO A 423 -44.99 1.16 -27.93
C PRO A 423 -44.90 1.65 -26.48
N ASP A 424 -43.89 2.51 -26.26
CA ASP A 424 -43.74 3.60 -25.27
C ASP A 424 -44.25 3.43 -23.82
N SER A 425 -43.30 3.58 -22.87
CA SER A 425 -43.58 4.08 -21.52
C SER A 425 -42.39 4.85 -20.93
N SER A 426 -42.25 6.13 -21.30
CA SER A 426 -41.34 7.06 -20.62
C SER A 426 -41.96 7.56 -19.30
N GLU A 427 -41.65 6.92 -18.18
CA GLU A 427 -42.12 7.37 -16.86
C GLU A 427 -41.27 8.54 -16.31
N ASP A 428 -41.87 9.73 -16.31
CA ASP A 428 -41.35 10.91 -15.59
C ASP A 428 -41.40 10.65 -14.06
N LYS A 429 -40.23 10.48 -13.44
CA LYS A 429 -40.13 10.34 -11.98
C LYS A 429 -40.57 11.63 -11.27
N SER A 430 -41.35 11.49 -10.20
CA SER A 430 -41.93 12.63 -9.50
C SER A 430 -40.92 13.36 -8.62
N GLN A 431 -41.30 14.55 -8.16
CA GLN A 431 -40.50 15.30 -7.16
C GLN A 431 -40.50 14.62 -5.79
N GLN A 432 -41.41 13.67 -5.53
CA GLN A 432 -41.45 12.88 -4.31
C GLN A 432 -40.29 11.87 -4.29
N ASP A 433 -40.08 11.14 -5.38
CA ASP A 433 -39.10 10.06 -5.49
C ASP A 433 -37.66 10.59 -5.33
N LEU A 434 -37.40 11.79 -5.83
CA LEU A 434 -36.13 12.52 -5.68
C LEU A 434 -35.89 13.05 -4.25
N ALA A 435 -36.93 13.19 -3.44
CA ALA A 435 -36.82 13.61 -2.04
C ALA A 435 -36.59 12.40 -1.11
N ASP A 436 -37.22 11.26 -1.40
CA ASP A 436 -37.06 10.03 -0.62
C ASP A 436 -35.66 9.41 -0.82
N GLU A 437 -35.12 9.45 -2.06
CA GLU A 437 -33.72 9.08 -2.34
C GLU A 437 -32.70 9.98 -1.62
N MET A 438 -33.05 11.25 -1.35
CA MET A 438 -32.20 12.15 -0.55
C MET A 438 -32.19 11.83 0.96
N ASN A 439 -33.23 11.18 1.48
CA ASN A 439 -33.39 10.89 2.91
C ASN A 439 -33.05 9.43 3.27
N GLY A 440 -32.95 8.53 2.28
CA GLY A 440 -32.50 7.14 2.49
C GLY A 440 -33.54 6.22 3.13
N GLN A 441 -34.82 6.57 3.07
CA GLN A 441 -35.90 5.69 3.53
C GLN A 441 -36.33 4.77 2.38
N LEU A 442 -36.00 3.48 2.50
CA LEU A 442 -36.59 2.44 1.66
C LEU A 442 -38.08 2.30 1.98
N ARG A 443 -38.92 2.29 0.94
CA ARG A 443 -40.33 1.92 1.04
C ARG A 443 -40.41 0.42 1.33
N LEU A 444 -41.20 0.05 2.35
CA LEU A 444 -41.63 -1.32 2.55
C LEU A 444 -43.01 -1.44 1.92
N ASP A 445 -43.05 -2.02 0.72
CA ASP A 445 -44.30 -2.40 0.06
C ASP A 445 -44.81 -3.73 0.68
N PHE A 446 -46.13 -3.86 0.78
CA PHE A 446 -46.86 -4.96 1.44
C PHE A 446 -47.59 -5.85 0.42
#